data_AF-A0A7H8LRG9-F1
#
_entry.id   AF-A0A7H8LRG9-F1
#
_cell.length_a   1.000
_cell.length_b   1.000
_cell.length_c   1.000
_cell.angle_alpha   90.00
_cell.angle_beta   90.00
_cell.angle_gamma   90.00
#
_symmetry.space_group_name_H-M   'P 1'
#
loop_
_entity.id
_entity.type
_entity.pdbx_description
1 polymer ?
#
loop_
_entity_poly.entity_id
_entity_poly.type
_entity_poly.pdbx_seq_one_letter_code
_entity_poly.pdbx_strand_id
1 'polypeptide(L)'
;MEPVGWEGVRKFRITSVERPVTTKRKRAVSGVRAVRTPQGGKNFLVYAPCAHFAPEGSEVPLPSSRNLTLFEDEAAQKLLCYVEPAKEVDGQLHHVVRDGDHAVIGVVRRVPPRRPFRHTWRIDRPDLPEMVGRNAWASSGPGVASRVAVTTMRVGMSVIDSLGSEGEGRGTTSRALEWWSGDDMVMESTGSEEVTIHNHLVDRRLAFAFALVGDR
;
A
#
# COMPACT_ATOMS: atom_id res chain seq x y z
N MET A 1 -21.88 4.31 -2.01
CA MET A 1 -21.04 4.30 -0.79
C MET A 1 -20.41 5.67 -0.73
N GLU A 2 -20.39 6.34 0.42
CA GLU A 2 -19.77 7.65 0.49
C GLU A 2 -18.24 7.52 0.38
N PRO A 3 -17.56 8.29 -0.49
CA PRO A 3 -16.10 8.27 -0.60
C PRO A 3 -15.45 8.71 0.70
N VAL A 4 -14.36 8.04 1.11
CA VAL A 4 -13.59 8.44 2.29
C VAL A 4 -12.44 9.34 1.86
N GLY A 5 -12.31 10.53 2.47
CA GLY A 5 -11.18 11.43 2.23
C GLY A 5 -9.84 10.74 2.46
N TRP A 6 -8.94 10.84 1.49
CA TRP A 6 -7.68 10.08 1.46
C TRP A 6 -6.65 10.58 2.46
N GLU A 7 -6.72 11.86 2.83
CA GLU A 7 -5.77 12.57 3.69
C GLU A 7 -5.73 11.97 5.10
N GLY A 8 -6.90 11.57 5.60
CA GLY A 8 -7.08 10.97 6.92
C GLY A 8 -6.78 9.47 6.99
N VAL A 9 -6.46 8.83 5.86
CA VAL A 9 -6.31 7.37 5.80
C VAL A 9 -5.15 6.92 6.68
N ARG A 10 -5.46 5.97 7.57
CA ARG A 10 -4.50 5.32 8.48
C ARG A 10 -4.28 3.85 8.16
N LYS A 11 -5.24 3.22 7.51
CA LYS A 11 -5.15 1.82 7.12
C LYS A 11 -5.80 1.66 5.76
N PHE A 12 -5.13 0.98 4.84
CA PHE A 12 -5.67 0.75 3.50
C PHE A 12 -5.12 -0.53 2.86
N ARG A 13 -5.72 -0.88 1.73
CA ARG A 13 -5.29 -1.94 0.83
C ARG A 13 -5.71 -1.64 -0.59
N ILE A 14 -5.02 -2.24 -1.56
CA ILE A 14 -5.40 -2.12 -2.97
C ILE A 14 -6.15 -3.38 -3.39
N THR A 15 -7.47 -3.28 -3.61
CA THR A 15 -8.30 -4.45 -3.88
C THR A 15 -9.58 -4.10 -4.65
N SER A 16 -10.13 -5.09 -5.35
CA SER A 16 -11.49 -5.07 -5.90
C SER A 16 -12.54 -5.54 -4.88
N VAL A 17 -12.15 -6.09 -3.74
CA VAL A 17 -13.11 -6.55 -2.71
C VAL A 17 -13.67 -5.35 -1.95
N GLU A 18 -14.96 -5.10 -2.05
CA GLU A 18 -15.64 -4.04 -1.27
C GLU A 18 -16.12 -4.54 0.07
N ARG A 19 -16.58 -5.79 0.11
CA ARG A 19 -17.22 -6.39 1.27
C ARG A 19 -16.67 -7.79 1.41
N PRO A 20 -15.71 -8.04 2.30
CA PRO A 20 -15.19 -9.38 2.49
C PRO A 20 -16.24 -10.29 3.14
N VAL A 21 -15.99 -11.59 3.06
CA VAL A 21 -16.72 -12.59 3.85
C VAL A 21 -16.53 -12.30 5.34
N THR A 22 -17.62 -12.36 6.10
CA THR A 22 -17.64 -12.20 7.55
C THR A 22 -18.54 -13.28 8.16
N THR A 23 -18.56 -13.39 9.49
CA THR A 23 -19.50 -14.30 10.18
C THR A 23 -20.96 -14.04 9.76
N LYS A 24 -21.33 -12.76 9.56
CA LYS A 24 -22.67 -12.32 9.14
C LYS A 24 -22.85 -12.22 7.62
N ARG A 25 -21.78 -12.31 6.82
CA ARG A 25 -21.83 -12.21 5.35
C ARG A 25 -21.11 -13.40 4.72
N LYS A 26 -21.88 -14.33 4.14
CA LYS A 26 -21.34 -15.59 3.59
C LYS A 26 -20.68 -15.47 2.22
N ARG A 27 -20.84 -14.35 1.51
CA ARG A 27 -20.23 -14.12 0.20
C ARG A 27 -19.54 -12.76 0.16
N ALA A 28 -18.37 -12.70 -0.47
CA ALA A 28 -17.72 -11.43 -0.73
C ALA A 28 -18.51 -10.65 -1.80
N VAL A 29 -18.44 -9.32 -1.75
CA VAL A 29 -18.87 -8.45 -2.85
C VAL A 29 -17.63 -7.77 -3.40
N SER A 30 -17.47 -7.88 -4.71
CA SER A 30 -16.44 -7.21 -5.48
C SER A 30 -17.00 -5.96 -6.15
N GLY A 31 -16.13 -4.99 -6.37
CA GLY A 31 -16.39 -3.77 -7.13
C GLY A 31 -15.11 -3.38 -7.86
N VAL A 32 -15.04 -2.12 -8.31
CA VAL A 32 -13.87 -1.62 -9.05
C VAL A 32 -12.62 -1.67 -8.15
N ARG A 33 -11.47 -2.06 -8.72
CA ARG A 33 -10.20 -2.03 -8.00
C ARG A 33 -9.91 -0.59 -7.57
N ALA A 34 -9.57 -0.39 -6.30
CA ALA A 34 -9.32 0.92 -5.72
C ALA A 34 -8.36 0.81 -4.54
N VAL A 35 -7.81 1.94 -4.09
CA VAL A 35 -7.26 2.05 -2.75
C VAL A 35 -8.44 2.14 -1.80
N ARG A 36 -8.55 1.18 -0.89
CA ARG A 36 -9.71 1.04 0.00
C ARG A 36 -9.30 0.99 1.45
N THR A 37 -10.07 1.67 2.29
CA THR A 37 -9.89 1.73 3.73
C THR A 37 -10.97 0.91 4.46
N PRO A 38 -10.63 0.14 5.51
CA PRO A 38 -11.60 -0.61 6.28
C PRO A 38 -12.51 0.33 7.08
N GLN A 39 -13.83 0.11 6.96
CA GLN A 39 -14.89 0.82 7.64
C GLN A 39 -15.85 -0.15 8.33
N GLY A 40 -16.41 0.28 9.46
CA GLY A 40 -17.32 -0.52 10.27
C GLY A 40 -16.66 -1.64 11.08
N GLY A 41 -17.48 -2.34 11.87
CA GLY A 41 -17.00 -3.42 12.74
C GLY A 41 -16.73 -4.74 11.99
N LYS A 42 -16.04 -5.67 12.66
CA LYS A 42 -15.61 -6.99 12.13
C LYS A 42 -16.69 -7.77 11.35
N ASN A 43 -17.95 -7.69 11.79
CA ASN A 43 -19.07 -8.41 11.18
C ASN A 43 -19.69 -7.70 9.97
N PHE A 44 -19.46 -6.39 9.86
CA PHE A 44 -20.03 -5.52 8.83
C PHE A 44 -18.94 -4.79 8.07
N LEU A 45 -17.71 -5.33 8.07
CA LEU A 45 -16.55 -4.73 7.44
C LEU A 45 -16.85 -4.40 5.97
N VAL A 46 -16.54 -3.16 5.61
CA VAL A 46 -16.60 -2.63 4.26
C VAL A 46 -15.24 -2.00 3.96
N TYR A 47 -14.69 -2.29 2.79
CA TYR A 47 -13.51 -1.62 2.25
C TYR A 47 -14.00 -0.47 1.36
N ALA A 48 -14.14 0.71 1.94
CA ALA A 48 -14.60 1.90 1.25
C ALA A 48 -13.47 2.51 0.40
N PRO A 49 -13.72 2.91 -0.86
CA PRO A 49 -12.69 3.54 -1.68
C PRO A 49 -12.31 4.92 -1.12
N CYS A 50 -11.02 5.21 -1.16
CA CYS A 50 -10.47 6.54 -0.87
C CYS A 50 -9.60 7.09 -2.01
N ALA A 51 -9.15 6.23 -2.94
CA ALA A 51 -8.56 6.66 -4.19
C ALA A 51 -8.86 5.63 -5.29
N HIS A 52 -9.02 6.10 -6.52
CA HIS A 52 -9.54 5.35 -7.65
C HIS A 52 -8.48 5.19 -8.74
N PHE A 53 -8.58 4.11 -9.51
CA PHE A 53 -7.86 3.97 -10.77
C PHE A 53 -8.74 4.50 -11.90
N ALA A 54 -8.13 4.92 -13.02
CA ALA A 54 -8.91 5.23 -14.20
C ALA A 54 -9.71 3.99 -14.66
N PRO A 55 -10.99 4.15 -15.07
CA PRO A 55 -11.79 3.06 -15.59
C PRO A 55 -11.13 2.36 -16.79
N GLU A 56 -11.42 1.08 -16.96
CA GLU A 56 -11.00 0.37 -18.15
C GLU A 56 -11.67 0.96 -19.40
N GLY A 57 -10.92 1.07 -20.50
CA GLY A 57 -11.39 1.75 -21.72
C GLY A 57 -11.51 3.29 -21.63
N SER A 58 -11.17 3.92 -20.50
CA SER A 58 -11.13 5.38 -20.42
C SER A 58 -10.11 5.97 -21.40
N GLU A 59 -10.54 6.98 -22.17
CA GLU A 59 -9.71 7.76 -23.10
C GLU A 59 -8.96 8.92 -22.42
N VAL A 60 -9.13 9.10 -21.10
CA VAL A 60 -8.42 10.14 -20.34
C VAL A 60 -6.91 9.92 -20.49
N PRO A 61 -6.15 10.90 -21.01
CA PRO A 61 -4.70 10.81 -21.08
C PRO A 61 -4.11 10.66 -19.68
N LEU A 62 -3.29 9.62 -19.48
CA LEU A 62 -2.67 9.34 -18.18
C LEU A 62 -1.20 9.78 -18.18
N PRO A 63 -0.72 10.43 -17.10
CA PRO A 63 0.68 10.82 -16.98
C PRO A 63 1.63 9.63 -16.73
N SER A 64 1.09 8.47 -16.38
CA SER A 64 1.82 7.19 -16.22
C SER A 64 0.90 6.02 -16.57
N SER A 65 1.38 4.80 -16.37
CA SER A 65 0.53 3.61 -16.54
C SER A 65 -0.69 3.69 -15.62
N ARG A 66 -1.81 3.11 -16.07
CA ARG A 66 -3.07 3.09 -15.31
C ARG A 66 -2.89 2.53 -13.89
N ASN A 67 -2.07 1.49 -13.72
CA ASN A 67 -1.79 0.88 -12.43
C ASN A 67 -0.88 1.70 -11.51
N LEU A 68 -0.35 2.83 -11.99
CA LEU A 68 0.53 3.75 -11.27
C LEU A 68 -0.08 5.16 -11.16
N THR A 69 -1.35 5.33 -11.53
CA THR A 69 -2.06 6.62 -11.52
C THR A 69 -3.32 6.49 -10.67
N LEU A 70 -3.48 7.39 -9.69
CA LEU A 70 -4.62 7.43 -8.80
C LEU A 70 -5.38 8.75 -8.91
N PHE A 71 -6.70 8.67 -8.74
CA PHE A 71 -7.65 9.78 -8.78
C PHE A 71 -8.42 9.86 -7.46
N GLU A 72 -8.90 11.05 -7.13
CA GLU A 72 -9.76 11.27 -5.96
C GLU A 72 -11.19 10.77 -6.20
N ASP A 73 -11.64 10.74 -7.45
CA ASP A 73 -12.99 10.37 -7.86
C ASP A 73 -13.01 9.19 -8.84
N GLU A 74 -14.15 8.50 -8.88
CA GLU A 74 -14.36 7.31 -9.73
C GLU A 74 -14.41 7.64 -11.23
N ALA A 75 -14.79 8.87 -11.58
CA ALA A 75 -14.83 9.33 -12.97
C ALA A 75 -13.46 9.77 -13.50
N ALA A 76 -12.40 9.62 -12.70
CA ALA A 76 -11.02 9.96 -13.03
C ALA A 76 -10.85 11.43 -13.50
N GLN A 77 -11.54 12.36 -12.84
CA GLN A 77 -11.50 13.78 -13.18
C GLN A 77 -10.47 14.56 -12.37
N LYS A 78 -10.17 14.12 -11.15
CA LYS A 78 -9.24 14.77 -10.22
C LYS A 78 -8.06 13.86 -9.95
N LEU A 79 -6.92 14.17 -10.56
CA LEU A 79 -5.67 13.45 -10.34
C LEU A 79 -5.24 13.62 -8.88
N LEU A 80 -5.04 12.52 -8.18
CA LEU A 80 -4.53 12.52 -6.79
C LEU A 80 -3.00 12.49 -6.80
N CYS A 81 -2.44 11.46 -7.44
CA CYS A 81 -1.01 11.27 -7.57
C CYS A 81 -0.70 10.24 -8.65
N TYR A 82 0.53 10.25 -9.15
CA TYR A 82 1.03 9.19 -10.02
C TYR A 82 2.50 8.89 -9.75
N VAL A 83 2.91 7.70 -10.15
CA VAL A 83 4.28 7.22 -10.06
C VAL A 83 4.89 7.21 -11.46
N GLU A 84 5.99 7.91 -11.67
CA GLU A 84 6.74 7.85 -12.92
C GLU A 84 7.28 6.43 -13.17
N PRO A 85 7.50 6.06 -14.45
CA PRO A 85 8.25 4.85 -14.78
C PRO A 85 9.58 4.79 -14.04
N ALA A 86 9.92 3.59 -13.55
CA ALA A 86 11.15 3.37 -12.79
C ALA A 86 12.38 3.78 -13.60
N LYS A 87 13.31 4.49 -12.96
CA LYS A 87 14.63 4.81 -13.53
C LYS A 87 15.70 4.20 -12.66
N GLU A 88 16.70 3.57 -13.28
CA GLU A 88 17.85 3.08 -12.55
C GLU A 88 18.84 4.22 -12.33
N VAL A 89 19.21 4.47 -11.07
CA VAL A 89 20.17 5.49 -10.65
C VAL A 89 21.09 4.85 -9.62
N ASP A 90 22.40 4.82 -9.89
CA ASP A 90 23.41 4.22 -9.01
C ASP A 90 23.07 2.77 -8.56
N GLY A 91 22.50 1.97 -9.46
CA GLY A 91 22.07 0.59 -9.21
C GLY A 91 20.81 0.45 -8.35
N GLN A 92 20.11 1.55 -8.07
CA GLN A 92 18.82 1.56 -7.35
C GLN A 92 17.69 1.87 -8.33
N LEU A 93 16.52 1.23 -8.15
CA LEU A 93 15.33 1.59 -8.93
C LEU A 93 14.60 2.74 -8.23
N HIS A 94 14.49 3.88 -8.91
CA HIS A 94 13.86 5.09 -8.42
C HIS A 94 12.48 5.26 -9.07
N HIS A 95 11.47 5.45 -8.24
CA HIS A 95 10.10 5.75 -8.61
C HIS A 95 9.74 7.14 -8.10
N VAL A 96 9.78 8.14 -8.99
CA VAL A 96 9.38 9.51 -8.64
C VAL A 96 7.87 9.56 -8.49
N VAL A 97 7.39 10.14 -7.39
CA VAL A 97 5.96 10.31 -7.12
C VAL A 97 5.60 11.78 -7.25
N ARG A 98 4.54 12.05 -8.01
CA ARG A 98 3.99 13.39 -8.21
C ARG A 98 2.54 13.46 -7.77
N ASP A 99 2.11 14.65 -7.36
CA ASP A 99 0.72 14.92 -7.00
C ASP A 99 -0.14 15.36 -8.20
N GLY A 100 -1.37 15.78 -7.90
CA GLY A 100 -2.35 16.29 -8.86
C GLY A 100 -1.90 17.56 -9.60
N ASP A 101 -1.01 18.35 -9.01
CA ASP A 101 -0.42 19.55 -9.61
C ASP A 101 0.89 19.25 -10.35
N HIS A 102 1.21 17.97 -10.52
CA HIS A 102 2.46 17.46 -11.10
C HIS A 102 3.72 17.84 -10.32
N ALA A 103 3.61 18.34 -9.09
CA ALA A 103 4.75 18.62 -8.22
C ALA A 103 5.33 17.31 -7.68
N VAL A 104 6.67 17.25 -7.55
CA VAL A 104 7.33 16.08 -6.97
C VAL A 104 7.12 16.10 -5.46
N ILE A 105 6.47 15.06 -4.94
CA ILE A 105 6.20 14.92 -3.50
C ILE A 105 7.19 13.99 -2.79
N GLY A 106 7.91 13.16 -3.55
CA GLY A 106 8.94 12.28 -3.04
C GLY A 106 9.39 11.22 -4.03
N VAL A 107 10.29 10.34 -3.59
CA VAL A 107 10.84 9.24 -4.40
C VAL A 107 10.77 7.95 -3.60
N VAL A 108 10.20 6.90 -4.19
CA VAL A 108 10.24 5.54 -3.64
C VAL A 108 11.40 4.80 -4.31
N ARG A 109 12.36 4.31 -3.53
CA ARG A 109 13.56 3.63 -4.02
C ARG A 109 13.60 2.17 -3.59
N ARG A 110 13.91 1.29 -4.54
CA ARG A 110 14.30 -0.09 -4.25
C ARG A 110 15.82 -0.18 -4.25
N VAL A 111 16.38 -0.45 -3.08
CA VAL A 111 17.82 -0.66 -2.91
C VAL A 111 18.14 -2.13 -3.16
N PRO A 112 19.08 -2.45 -4.07
CA PRO A 112 19.42 -3.82 -4.39
C PRO A 112 19.95 -4.58 -3.16
N PRO A 113 19.82 -5.92 -3.14
CA PRO A 113 20.33 -6.74 -2.05
C PRO A 113 21.86 -6.65 -1.96
N ARG A 114 22.39 -6.53 -0.73
CA ARG A 114 23.81 -6.80 -0.44
C ARG A 114 23.87 -8.12 0.30
N ARG A 115 24.40 -9.19 -0.34
CA ARG A 115 24.39 -10.55 0.24
C ARG A 115 25.00 -10.55 1.65
N PRO A 116 24.37 -11.23 2.64
CA PRO A 116 23.21 -12.14 2.52
C PRO A 116 21.83 -11.46 2.61
N PHE A 117 21.76 -10.13 2.65
CA PHE A 117 20.51 -9.38 2.85
C PHE A 117 19.68 -9.24 1.57
N ARG A 118 18.35 -9.25 1.71
CA ARG A 118 17.38 -8.97 0.62
C ARG A 118 17.37 -7.49 0.25
N HIS A 119 16.73 -7.15 -0.87
CA HIS A 119 16.49 -5.74 -1.22
C HIS A 119 15.71 -5.04 -0.11
N THR A 120 15.94 -3.74 0.03
CA THR A 120 15.23 -2.88 0.99
C THR A 120 14.54 -1.76 0.23
N TRP A 121 13.62 -1.07 0.91
CA TRP A 121 12.91 0.06 0.35
C TRP A 121 13.27 1.33 1.11
N ARG A 122 13.29 2.45 0.39
CA ARG A 122 13.46 3.78 0.96
C ARG A 122 12.42 4.71 0.36
N ILE A 123 11.97 5.69 1.13
CA ILE A 123 11.13 6.78 0.63
C ILE A 123 11.74 8.09 1.08
N ASP A 124 12.05 8.95 0.11
CA ASP A 124 12.56 10.28 0.37
C ASP A 124 11.49 11.33 0.20
N ARG A 125 11.62 12.39 1.00
CA ARG A 125 10.88 13.63 0.89
C ARG A 125 11.85 14.80 1.01
N PRO A 126 11.62 15.93 0.32
CA PRO A 126 12.51 17.09 0.41
C PRO A 126 12.72 17.61 1.84
N ASP A 127 11.66 17.58 2.67
CA ASP A 127 11.65 18.28 3.97
C ASP A 127 11.65 17.35 5.20
N LEU A 128 11.77 16.03 5.00
CA LEU A 128 11.68 15.06 6.09
C LEU A 128 12.80 14.00 6.01
N PRO A 129 13.19 13.41 7.15
CA PRO A 129 14.15 12.30 7.15
C PRO A 129 13.68 11.13 6.29
N GLU A 130 14.63 10.49 5.62
CA GLU A 130 14.41 9.28 4.81
C GLU A 130 13.63 8.22 5.61
N MET A 131 12.60 7.65 4.99
CA MET A 131 11.90 6.49 5.54
C MET A 131 12.53 5.21 5.02
N VAL A 132 12.90 4.29 5.90
CA VAL A 132 13.57 3.03 5.56
C VAL A 132 12.67 1.85 5.88
N GLY A 133 12.32 1.07 4.85
CA GLY A 133 11.59 -0.19 4.98
C GLY A 133 12.51 -1.34 5.35
N ARG A 134 12.33 -1.90 6.55
CA ARG A 134 13.09 -3.02 7.12
C ARG A 134 12.19 -4.24 7.23
N ASN A 135 12.77 -5.44 7.12
CA ASN A 135 12.02 -6.66 7.39
C ASN A 135 11.63 -6.67 8.88
N ALA A 136 10.35 -6.91 9.20
CA ALA A 136 9.86 -6.94 10.59
C ALA A 136 10.62 -7.94 11.51
N TRP A 137 11.27 -8.95 10.93
CA TRP A 137 12.06 -9.94 11.69
C TRP A 137 13.41 -9.43 12.20
N ALA A 138 13.91 -8.28 11.71
CA ALA A 138 15.25 -7.78 12.05
C ALA A 138 15.30 -6.92 13.32
N SER A 139 14.17 -6.74 14.02
CA SER A 139 14.03 -5.82 15.15
C SER A 139 14.16 -6.49 16.54
N SER A 140 14.34 -7.81 16.62
CA SER A 140 14.51 -8.53 17.90
C SER A 140 15.98 -8.62 18.34
N GLY A 141 16.60 -7.47 18.61
CA GLY A 141 17.80 -7.39 19.45
C GLY A 141 17.42 -7.41 20.94
N PRO A 142 18.21 -8.03 21.83
CA PRO A 142 17.91 -8.06 23.26
C PRO A 142 18.15 -6.68 23.85
N GLY A 143 17.08 -5.90 24.00
CA GLY A 143 17.13 -4.69 24.81
C GLY A 143 16.35 -3.49 24.32
N VAL A 144 15.11 -3.63 23.83
CA VAL A 144 14.08 -2.62 24.09
C VAL A 144 12.73 -3.32 24.21
N ALA A 145 12.38 -3.67 25.44
CA ALA A 145 11.00 -4.01 25.80
C ALA A 145 10.17 -2.72 25.81
N SER A 146 9.53 -2.38 24.69
CA SER A 146 8.47 -1.35 24.69
C SER A 146 7.27 -1.84 23.89
N ARG A 147 6.35 -2.48 24.64
CA ARG A 147 4.89 -2.51 24.44
C ARG A 147 4.39 -2.11 23.04
N VAL A 148 4.23 -3.11 22.17
CA VAL A 148 3.08 -3.18 21.26
C VAL A 148 2.49 -4.57 21.37
N ALA A 149 1.79 -4.81 22.49
CA ALA A 149 0.78 -5.85 22.55
C ALA A 149 -0.43 -5.36 21.73
N VAL A 150 -0.38 -5.49 20.41
CA VAL A 150 -1.57 -5.35 19.56
C VAL A 150 -1.95 -6.73 19.07
N THR A 151 -2.82 -7.35 19.86
CA THR A 151 -3.90 -8.25 19.43
C THR A 151 -3.70 -8.93 18.07
N THR A 152 -2.89 -9.98 18.04
CA THR A 152 -3.03 -11.10 17.11
C THR A 152 -4.31 -11.88 17.41
N MET A 153 -5.48 -11.24 17.28
CA MET A 153 -6.75 -11.96 17.10
C MET A 153 -7.10 -11.99 15.61
N ARG A 154 -6.43 -12.90 14.87
CA ARG A 154 -6.97 -13.62 13.70
C ARG A 154 -5.90 -14.53 13.08
N VAL A 155 -5.55 -15.59 13.80
CA VAL A 155 -5.11 -16.84 13.17
C VAL A 155 -6.14 -17.88 13.57
N GLY A 156 -7.07 -18.16 12.65
CA GLY A 156 -8.19 -19.06 12.87
C GLY A 156 -9.26 -18.90 11.80
N MET A 157 -9.23 -19.81 10.82
CA MET A 157 -10.11 -19.98 9.64
C MET A 157 -9.84 -18.97 8.50
N SER A 158 -9.39 -19.34 7.29
CA SER A 158 -9.45 -20.60 6.55
C SER A 158 -8.28 -20.68 5.55
N VAL A 159 -7.44 -21.69 5.71
CA VAL A 159 -6.80 -22.37 4.59
C VAL A 159 -7.94 -23.17 3.91
N ILE A 160 -7.98 -23.20 2.58
CA ILE A 160 -9.03 -23.76 1.69
C ILE A 160 -10.04 -22.70 1.21
N ASP A 161 -9.68 -22.03 0.12
CA ASP A 161 -10.49 -22.02 -1.12
C ASP A 161 -9.56 -21.69 -2.29
N SER A 162 -8.63 -22.62 -2.55
CA SER A 162 -7.91 -22.71 -3.82
C SER A 162 -8.64 -23.74 -4.67
N LEU A 163 -9.82 -23.39 -5.18
CA LEU A 163 -10.53 -24.17 -6.20
C LEU A 163 -11.11 -23.21 -7.26
N GLY A 164 -10.45 -23.18 -8.41
CA GLY A 164 -11.08 -22.87 -9.69
C GLY A 164 -11.00 -21.44 -10.21
N SER A 165 -9.89 -21.08 -10.86
CA SER A 165 -9.86 -20.70 -12.29
C SER A 165 -8.43 -20.34 -12.70
N GLU A 166 -8.15 -20.56 -13.97
CA GLU A 166 -6.84 -20.72 -14.58
C GLU A 166 -6.01 -19.43 -14.66
N GLY A 167 -4.69 -19.61 -14.70
CA GLY A 167 -3.78 -18.67 -15.37
C GLY A 167 -2.96 -17.74 -14.47
N GLU A 168 -1.67 -18.05 -14.40
CA GLU A 168 -0.55 -17.10 -14.21
C GLU A 168 -0.23 -16.57 -12.80
N GLY A 169 0.95 -16.98 -12.32
CA GLY A 169 1.70 -16.31 -11.26
C GLY A 169 1.77 -17.10 -9.95
N ARG A 170 2.89 -17.80 -9.74
CA ARG A 170 3.34 -18.22 -8.40
C ARG A 170 3.36 -16.97 -7.50
N GLY A 171 2.34 -16.80 -6.67
CA GLY A 171 2.27 -15.68 -5.72
C GLY A 171 3.38 -15.80 -4.70
N THR A 172 4.44 -15.01 -4.83
CA THR A 172 5.36 -14.76 -3.73
C THR A 172 4.57 -14.04 -2.65
N THR A 173 4.37 -14.67 -1.49
CA THR A 173 3.72 -14.02 -0.35
C THR A 173 4.48 -12.72 -0.06
N SER A 174 3.80 -11.58 -0.12
CA SER A 174 4.42 -10.29 0.18
C SER A 174 4.94 -10.32 1.62
N ARG A 175 6.18 -9.89 1.85
CA ARG A 175 6.73 -9.82 3.21
C ARG A 175 6.17 -8.61 3.96
N ALA A 176 6.13 -8.72 5.27
CA ALA A 176 5.88 -7.59 6.16
C ALA A 176 7.14 -6.72 6.29
N LEU A 177 6.96 -5.41 6.14
CA LEU A 177 7.97 -4.38 6.32
C LEU A 177 7.53 -3.40 7.42
N GLU A 178 8.47 -3.05 8.28
CA GLU A 178 8.37 -1.91 9.19
C GLU A 178 9.11 -0.73 8.58
N TRP A 179 8.48 0.43 8.57
CA TRP A 179 9.03 1.66 8.00
C TRP A 179 9.39 2.62 9.11
N TRP A 180 10.65 3.05 9.10
CA TRP A 180 11.25 3.88 10.13
C TRP A 180 11.70 5.22 9.54
N SER A 181 11.42 6.32 10.22
CA SER A 181 11.99 7.65 9.92
C SER A 181 12.76 8.11 11.16
N GLY A 182 14.08 8.13 11.09
CA GLY A 182 14.91 8.24 12.29
C GLY A 182 14.62 7.09 13.26
N ASP A 183 14.22 7.43 14.48
CA ASP A 183 13.88 6.49 15.56
C ASP A 183 12.38 6.19 15.68
N ASP A 184 11.54 6.75 14.79
CA ASP A 184 10.09 6.56 14.83
C ASP A 184 9.64 5.50 13.83
N MET A 185 8.87 4.51 14.29
CA MET A 185 8.13 3.60 13.41
C MET A 185 6.89 4.33 12.87
N VAL A 186 6.88 4.62 11.57
CA VAL A 186 5.89 5.49 10.95
C VAL A 186 4.83 4.74 10.12
N MET A 187 5.15 3.56 9.61
CA MET A 187 4.27 2.75 8.77
C MET A 187 4.62 1.26 8.83
N GLU A 188 3.63 0.39 8.64
CA GLU A 188 3.78 -1.04 8.43
C GLU A 188 3.14 -1.42 7.09
N SER A 189 3.72 -2.38 6.37
CA SER A 189 3.15 -2.85 5.11
C SER A 189 3.38 -4.33 4.86
N THR A 190 2.36 -5.04 4.37
CA THR A 190 2.48 -6.39 3.79
C THR A 190 2.26 -6.28 2.29
N GLY A 191 3.32 -5.89 1.57
CA GLY A 191 3.24 -5.53 0.15
C GLY A 191 2.10 -4.55 -0.13
N SER A 192 1.23 -4.90 -1.09
CA SER A 192 0.01 -4.14 -1.42
C SER A 192 -1.25 -4.61 -0.69
N GLU A 193 -1.15 -5.69 0.11
CA GLU A 193 -2.30 -6.35 0.73
C GLU A 193 -2.85 -5.60 1.93
N GLU A 194 -1.97 -4.95 2.70
CA GLU A 194 -2.34 -4.15 3.84
C GLU A 194 -1.21 -3.17 4.18
N VAL A 195 -1.57 -1.91 4.40
CA VAL A 195 -0.65 -0.86 4.86
C VAL A 195 -1.31 -0.12 6.01
N THR A 196 -0.55 0.09 7.09
CA THR A 196 -0.96 0.85 8.28
C THR A 196 0.00 2.01 8.51
N ILE A 197 -0.53 3.22 8.61
CA ILE A 197 0.21 4.47 8.81
C ILE A 197 0.01 4.92 10.26
N HIS A 198 1.09 4.92 11.05
CA HIS A 198 1.06 5.29 12.46
C HIS A 198 1.26 6.79 12.66
N ASN A 199 2.12 7.41 11.84
CA ASN A 199 2.50 8.81 12.03
C ASN A 199 1.93 9.73 10.94
N HIS A 200 1.66 11.00 11.28
CA HIS A 200 1.23 12.04 10.35
C HIS A 200 2.35 12.47 9.39
N LEU A 201 3.62 12.20 9.73
CA LEU A 201 4.78 12.48 8.89
C LEU A 201 4.77 11.74 7.54
N VAL A 202 4.04 10.63 7.43
CA VAL A 202 3.89 9.87 6.17
C VAL A 202 2.87 10.55 5.28
N ASP A 203 3.29 11.05 4.12
CA ASP A 203 2.32 11.44 3.08
C ASP A 203 1.61 10.19 2.56
N ARG A 204 0.27 10.21 2.57
CA ARG A 204 -0.55 9.05 2.18
C ARG A 204 -0.34 8.69 0.72
N ARG A 205 -0.09 9.67 -0.14
CA ARG A 205 0.19 9.46 -1.56
C ARG A 205 1.50 8.68 -1.76
N LEU A 206 2.51 8.90 -0.92
CA LEU A 206 3.75 8.11 -0.94
C LEU A 206 3.54 6.67 -0.44
N ALA A 207 2.70 6.49 0.59
CA ALA A 207 2.32 5.15 1.04
C ALA A 207 1.53 4.40 -0.04
N PHE A 208 0.60 5.08 -0.72
CA PHE A 208 -0.11 4.52 -1.86
C PHE A 208 0.85 4.16 -2.99
N ALA A 209 1.78 5.05 -3.35
CA ALA A 209 2.79 4.81 -4.38
C ALA A 209 3.63 3.56 -4.09
N PHE A 210 4.09 3.37 -2.86
CA PHE A 210 4.79 2.13 -2.47
C PHE A 210 3.90 0.89 -2.70
N ALA A 211 2.64 0.93 -2.26
CA ALA A 211 1.71 -0.18 -2.45
C ALA A 211 1.37 -0.45 -3.92
N LEU A 212 1.43 0.56 -4.80
CA LEU A 212 1.24 0.40 -6.25
C LEU A 212 2.42 -0.30 -6.92
N VAL A 213 3.64 0.13 -6.58
CA VAL A 213 4.89 -0.47 -7.10
C VAL A 213 5.02 -1.90 -6.58
N GLY A 214 4.72 -2.10 -5.30
CA GLY A 214 4.71 -3.40 -4.64
C GLY A 214 6.10 -3.94 -4.32
N ASP A 215 6.16 -4.81 -3.30
CA ASP A 215 7.38 -5.49 -2.89
C ASP A 215 7.49 -6.85 -3.59
N ARG A 216 7.85 -6.82 -4.89
CA ARG A 216 7.97 -8.01 -5.76
C ARG A 216 9.41 -8.37 -6.09
#